data_AF-A0A9D6XXZ5-F1
#
_entry.id   AF-A0A9D6XXZ5-F1
#
_cell.length_a   1.000
_cell.length_b   1.000
_cell.length_c   1.000
_cell.angle_alpha   90.00
_cell.angle_beta   90.00
_cell.angle_gamma   90.00
#
_symmetry.space_group_name_H-M   'P 1'
#
loop_
_entity.id
_entity.type
_entity.pdbx_description
1 polymer ?
#
loop_
_entity_poly.entity_id
_entity_poly.type
_entity_poly.pdbx_seq_one_letter_code
_entity_poly.pdbx_strand_id
1 'polypeptide(L)'
;MTIRKPGLHRTLRTQRGYALIGIIAAVGIAATTVLVTSLSTTAINNEQERKTNAALALAKLALIGRAAAGGPDGNHPGSLPCPDLGTGIVGEAAGTCSSVDQQIGRLPWKTLGLADLRDAAGERLWYAVSSNFRDVDTNIINSNTLGQISVTGTISASNVAAIVFAPGAQLDSQPRDSAHQNTISSFLEQPYIEKLVFTSQAAGDSFNDRLMVIEPADIFAIVQRRVAKEVQDALNAYFNQSYTVSTTATVDGVTTTTTTTKTNSRYPFAASVSNSNCLAGGNSDACVSVQDLTTGLIPGTPDAVNDFPPYSGTATLLGAGSADWFEANGWRQVVSYSVSPECATNSPAPCASGSINVTVNTTTLTNQKATLLFTGVPGRDDQRLKTTLLTGV
;
A
#
# COMPACT_ATOMS: atom_id res chain seq x y z
N MET A 1 28.59 -49.41 -102.52
CA MET A 1 28.48 -47.93 -102.49
C MET A 1 27.99 -47.55 -101.10
N THR A 2 28.90 -47.06 -100.26
CA THR A 2 28.75 -46.98 -98.80
C THR A 2 28.61 -45.51 -98.41
N ILE A 3 27.46 -45.11 -97.87
CA ILE A 3 27.21 -43.71 -97.46
C ILE A 3 27.36 -43.63 -95.92
N ARG A 4 28.41 -42.95 -95.45
CA ARG A 4 28.62 -42.59 -94.04
C ARG A 4 27.84 -41.31 -93.70
N LYS A 5 27.07 -41.32 -92.61
CA LYS A 5 26.47 -40.11 -91.99
C LYS A 5 27.50 -39.39 -91.09
N PRO A 6 27.52 -38.04 -91.04
CA PRO A 6 28.37 -37.29 -90.13
C PRO A 6 27.74 -37.21 -88.72
N GLY A 7 28.56 -37.40 -87.69
CA GLY A 7 28.18 -37.22 -86.29
C GLY A 7 28.13 -35.74 -85.91
N LEU A 8 27.04 -35.33 -85.26
CA LEU A 8 26.88 -33.99 -84.68
C LEU A 8 27.59 -33.94 -83.31
N HIS A 9 28.68 -33.18 -83.19
CA HIS A 9 29.27 -32.87 -81.88
C HIS A 9 28.42 -31.82 -81.16
N ARG A 10 27.73 -32.23 -80.08
CA ARG A 10 27.09 -31.32 -79.14
C ARG A 10 28.14 -30.85 -78.13
N THR A 11 28.61 -29.62 -78.27
CA THR A 11 29.45 -28.97 -77.26
C THR A 11 28.59 -28.67 -76.03
N LEU A 12 28.82 -29.41 -74.94
CA LEU A 12 28.29 -29.06 -73.62
C LEU A 12 29.11 -27.87 -73.10
N ARG A 13 28.47 -26.68 -73.06
CA ARG A 13 29.00 -25.51 -72.36
C ARG A 13 29.20 -25.85 -70.88
N THR A 14 30.44 -25.86 -70.43
CA THR A 14 30.83 -25.82 -69.02
C THR A 14 30.60 -24.41 -68.47
N GLN A 15 29.44 -24.16 -67.86
CA GLN A 15 29.21 -23.02 -66.98
C GLN A 15 28.70 -23.52 -65.63
N ARG A 16 29.58 -23.89 -64.69
CA ARG A 16 29.20 -24.11 -63.28
C ARG A 16 30.38 -23.87 -62.34
N GLY A 17 30.59 -22.62 -61.95
CA GLY A 17 31.50 -22.24 -60.87
C GLY A 17 30.94 -21.09 -60.02
N TYR A 18 30.36 -20.08 -60.67
CA TYR A 18 29.80 -18.90 -59.98
C TYR A 18 28.36 -19.07 -59.46
N ALA A 19 27.60 -20.05 -59.97
CA ALA A 19 26.21 -20.26 -59.55
C ALA A 19 26.10 -20.70 -58.08
N LEU A 20 27.02 -21.54 -57.60
CA LEU A 20 27.03 -22.00 -56.21
C LEU A 20 27.38 -20.85 -55.25
N ILE A 21 28.35 -20.02 -55.64
CA ILE A 21 28.76 -18.84 -54.86
C ILE A 21 27.62 -17.83 -54.80
N GLY A 22 26.90 -17.60 -55.90
CA GLY A 22 25.72 -16.73 -55.93
C GLY A 22 24.59 -17.24 -55.04
N ILE A 23 24.34 -18.55 -55.02
CA ILE A 23 23.32 -19.17 -54.15
C ILE A 23 23.72 -19.05 -52.66
N ILE A 24 24.98 -19.34 -52.32
CA ILE A 24 25.47 -19.22 -50.94
C ILE A 24 25.44 -17.76 -50.46
N ALA A 25 25.82 -16.82 -51.31
CA ALA A 25 25.74 -15.39 -51.00
C ALA A 25 24.27 -14.95 -50.79
N ALA A 26 23.35 -15.40 -51.65
CA ALA A 26 21.93 -15.09 -51.50
C ALA A 26 21.33 -15.68 -50.21
N VAL A 27 21.69 -16.93 -49.88
CA VAL A 27 21.27 -17.58 -48.63
C VAL A 27 21.87 -16.87 -47.41
N GLY A 28 23.14 -16.48 -47.47
CA GLY A 28 23.81 -15.74 -46.41
C GLY A 28 23.16 -14.38 -46.16
N ILE A 29 22.83 -13.63 -47.21
CA ILE A 29 22.11 -12.35 -47.10
C ILE A 29 20.71 -12.58 -46.51
N ALA A 30 19.95 -13.57 -47.01
CA ALA A 30 18.62 -13.88 -46.50
C ALA A 30 18.64 -14.29 -45.01
N ALA A 31 19.59 -15.14 -44.60
CA ALA A 31 19.77 -15.53 -43.21
C ALA A 31 20.15 -14.34 -42.32
N THR A 32 21.05 -13.47 -42.79
CA THR A 32 21.44 -12.26 -42.06
C THR A 32 20.28 -11.28 -41.92
N THR A 33 19.47 -11.08 -42.97
CA THR A 33 18.29 -10.21 -42.89
C THR A 33 17.25 -10.74 -41.91
N VAL A 34 16.97 -12.04 -41.93
CA VAL A 34 16.02 -12.65 -40.98
C VAL A 34 16.51 -12.47 -39.55
N LEU A 35 17.79 -12.74 -39.29
CA LEU A 35 18.38 -12.61 -37.96
C LEU A 35 18.38 -11.17 -37.45
N VAL A 36 18.73 -10.19 -38.30
CA VAL A 36 18.71 -8.76 -37.93
C VAL A 36 17.28 -8.28 -37.69
N THR A 37 16.30 -8.72 -38.49
CA THR A 37 14.89 -8.36 -38.28
C THR A 37 14.31 -8.97 -37.00
N SER A 38 14.62 -10.24 -36.69
CA SER A 38 14.13 -10.89 -35.46
C SER A 38 14.76 -10.30 -34.19
N LEU A 39 16.06 -9.97 -34.23
CA LEU A 39 16.71 -9.24 -33.13
C LEU A 39 16.08 -7.86 -32.91
N SER A 40 15.70 -7.18 -34.00
CA SER A 40 15.07 -5.86 -33.92
C SER A 40 13.65 -5.94 -33.34
N THR A 41 12.85 -6.93 -33.70
CA THR A 41 11.49 -7.10 -33.15
C THR A 41 11.52 -7.48 -31.68
N THR A 42 12.41 -8.40 -31.27
CA THR A 42 12.59 -8.72 -29.85
C THR A 42 13.05 -7.51 -29.04
N ALA A 43 13.99 -6.71 -29.55
CA ALA A 43 14.44 -5.50 -28.87
C ALA A 43 13.32 -4.46 -28.71
N ILE A 44 12.48 -4.27 -29.74
CA ILE A 44 11.31 -3.38 -29.66
C ILE A 44 10.30 -3.89 -28.63
N ASN A 45 9.96 -5.19 -28.66
CA ASN A 45 9.01 -5.78 -27.73
C ASN A 45 9.51 -5.67 -26.28
N ASN A 46 10.79 -5.95 -26.04
CA ASN A 46 11.41 -5.79 -24.72
C ASN A 46 11.34 -4.34 -24.23
N GLU A 47 11.58 -3.37 -25.11
CA GLU A 47 11.46 -1.95 -24.75
C GLU A 47 10.02 -1.53 -24.45
N GLN A 48 9.04 -2.05 -25.21
CA GLN A 48 7.62 -1.84 -24.94
C GLN A 48 7.23 -2.43 -23.59
N GLU A 49 7.62 -3.68 -23.31
CA GLU A 49 7.40 -4.31 -22.00
C GLU A 49 8.04 -3.50 -20.87
N ARG A 50 9.27 -3.01 -21.07
CA ARG A 50 9.96 -2.16 -20.09
C ARG A 50 9.19 -0.88 -19.81
N LYS A 51 8.67 -0.20 -20.84
CA LYS A 51 7.84 1.02 -20.69
C LYS A 51 6.55 0.73 -19.94
N THR A 52 5.81 -0.29 -20.34
CA THR A 52 4.55 -0.69 -19.70
C THR A 52 4.80 -1.06 -18.23
N ASN A 53 5.81 -1.89 -17.95
CA ASN A 53 6.14 -2.29 -16.57
C ASN A 53 6.60 -1.11 -15.72
N ALA A 54 7.33 -0.15 -16.30
CA ALA A 54 7.72 1.07 -15.58
C ALA A 54 6.50 1.94 -15.22
N ALA A 55 5.54 2.09 -16.14
CA ALA A 55 4.30 2.82 -15.87
C ALA A 55 3.46 2.13 -14.78
N LEU A 56 3.30 0.81 -14.86
CA LEU A 56 2.59 0.01 -13.85
C LEU A 56 3.27 0.09 -12.47
N ALA A 57 4.60 -0.02 -12.42
CA ALA A 57 5.36 0.08 -11.18
C ALA A 57 5.23 1.47 -10.54
N LEU A 58 5.30 2.54 -11.34
CA LEU A 58 5.12 3.90 -10.85
C LEU A 58 3.71 4.14 -10.31
N ALA A 59 2.68 3.64 -11.00
CA ALA A 59 1.30 3.69 -10.53
C ALA A 59 1.12 2.93 -9.20
N LYS A 60 1.68 1.72 -9.08
CA LYS A 60 1.67 0.93 -7.83
C LYS A 60 2.31 1.70 -6.68
N LEU A 61 3.48 2.28 -6.88
CA LEU A 61 4.17 3.06 -5.86
C LEU A 61 3.36 4.29 -5.42
N ALA A 62 2.75 5.00 -6.37
CA ALA A 62 1.92 6.17 -6.06
C ALA A 62 0.67 5.80 -5.26
N LEU A 63 0.03 4.68 -5.57
CA LEU A 63 -1.12 4.16 -4.80
C LEU A 63 -0.71 3.77 -3.37
N ILE A 64 0.44 3.09 -3.19
CA ILE A 64 0.97 2.78 -1.86
C ILE A 64 1.30 4.07 -1.09
N GLY A 65 1.90 5.07 -1.75
CA GLY A 65 2.17 6.38 -1.16
C GLY A 65 0.89 7.11 -0.74
N ARG A 66 -0.13 7.09 -1.60
CA ARG A 66 -1.45 7.70 -1.32
C ARG A 66 -2.16 7.00 -0.16
N ALA A 67 -2.02 5.68 -0.03
CA ALA A 67 -2.53 4.93 1.12
C ALA A 67 -1.77 5.27 2.40
N ALA A 68 -0.45 5.42 2.34
CA ALA A 68 0.34 5.86 3.49
C ALA A 68 0.01 7.29 3.93
N ALA A 69 -0.29 8.20 2.99
CA ALA A 69 -0.77 9.55 3.30
C ALA A 69 -2.14 9.52 4.01
N GLY A 70 -2.99 8.56 3.64
CA GLY A 70 -4.23 8.27 4.35
C GLY A 70 -5.38 9.21 4.04
N GLY A 71 -5.54 9.65 2.80
CA GLY A 71 -6.65 10.52 2.43
C GLY A 71 -6.19 11.91 1.99
N PRO A 72 -7.11 12.76 1.51
CA PRO A 72 -6.86 14.19 1.36
C PRO A 72 -6.71 14.89 2.73
N ASP A 73 -7.36 14.36 3.77
CA ASP A 73 -7.34 14.86 5.14
C ASP A 73 -6.32 14.13 6.04
N GLY A 74 -5.80 13.00 5.58
CA GLY A 74 -4.81 12.18 6.30
C GLY A 74 -5.40 11.24 7.35
N ASN A 75 -6.72 11.10 7.42
CA ASN A 75 -7.42 10.37 8.48
C ASN A 75 -7.85 8.93 8.12
N HIS A 76 -7.52 8.41 6.95
CA HIS A 76 -7.74 7.02 6.55
C HIS A 76 -6.47 6.32 6.08
N PRO A 77 -5.47 6.11 6.95
CA PRO A 77 -4.23 5.42 6.57
C PRO A 77 -4.51 4.01 6.08
N GLY A 78 -4.06 3.71 4.86
CA GLY A 78 -4.33 2.44 4.16
C GLY A 78 -5.41 2.54 3.10
N SER A 79 -6.19 3.62 3.04
CA SER A 79 -7.23 3.81 2.04
C SER A 79 -6.69 4.10 0.65
N LEU A 80 -7.46 3.75 -0.37
CA LEU A 80 -7.15 3.97 -1.77
C LEU A 80 -8.23 4.82 -2.42
N PRO A 81 -7.85 5.75 -3.33
CA PRO A 81 -8.81 6.60 -4.01
C PRO A 81 -9.72 5.77 -4.92
N CYS A 82 -10.92 6.27 -5.20
CA CYS A 82 -11.74 5.72 -6.27
C CYS A 82 -11.07 5.91 -7.64
N PRO A 83 -11.37 5.05 -8.63
CA PRO A 83 -10.95 5.28 -10.01
C PRO A 83 -11.47 6.61 -10.57
N ASP A 84 -10.83 7.09 -11.63
CA ASP A 84 -11.42 8.11 -12.51
C ASP A 84 -12.49 7.43 -13.38
N LEU A 85 -13.74 7.83 -13.15
CA LEU A 85 -14.91 7.28 -13.84
C LEU A 85 -15.28 8.08 -15.10
N GLY A 86 -14.52 9.13 -15.42
CA GLY A 86 -14.78 10.00 -16.57
C GLY A 86 -16.02 10.89 -16.42
N THR A 87 -16.58 11.00 -15.21
CA THR A 87 -17.75 11.84 -14.90
C THR A 87 -17.39 13.23 -14.41
N GLY A 88 -16.10 13.50 -14.16
CA GLY A 88 -15.57 14.75 -13.63
C GLY A 88 -14.32 15.22 -14.38
N ILE A 89 -13.36 15.77 -13.63
CA ILE A 89 -12.08 16.21 -14.19
C ILE A 89 -11.25 14.97 -14.55
N VAL A 90 -10.84 14.87 -15.82
CA VAL A 90 -9.98 13.77 -16.30
C VAL A 90 -8.71 13.68 -15.47
N GLY A 91 -8.41 12.48 -14.99
CA GLY A 91 -7.30 12.14 -14.13
C GLY A 91 -7.57 12.29 -12.64
N GLU A 92 -8.75 12.75 -12.22
CA GLU A 92 -9.13 12.83 -10.81
C GLU A 92 -9.97 11.62 -10.37
N ALA A 93 -9.75 11.19 -9.14
CA ALA A 93 -10.56 10.17 -8.49
C ALA A 93 -12.01 10.65 -8.39
N ALA A 94 -12.96 9.77 -8.68
CA ALA A 94 -14.35 10.05 -8.37
C ALA A 94 -14.53 10.23 -6.85
N GLY A 95 -15.48 11.10 -6.44
CA GLY A 95 -15.77 11.28 -5.02
C GLY A 95 -16.35 10.02 -4.35
N THR A 96 -17.01 9.17 -5.14
CA THR A 96 -17.54 7.86 -4.68
C THR A 96 -17.49 6.85 -5.82
N CYS A 97 -17.29 5.58 -5.49
CA CYS A 97 -17.32 4.46 -6.43
C CYS A 97 -17.98 3.25 -5.77
N SER A 98 -19.26 3.39 -5.42
CA SER A 98 -19.97 2.50 -4.51
C SER A 98 -20.36 1.16 -5.14
N SER A 99 -20.73 1.16 -6.42
CA SER A 99 -21.07 -0.06 -7.17
C SER A 99 -19.83 -0.79 -7.69
N VAL A 100 -19.97 -2.08 -7.98
CA VAL A 100 -18.88 -2.92 -8.47
C VAL A 100 -18.33 -2.41 -9.82
N ASP A 101 -19.21 -1.94 -10.71
CA ASP A 101 -18.77 -1.37 -12.00
C ASP A 101 -17.99 -0.05 -11.83
N GLN A 102 -18.24 0.69 -10.76
CA GLN A 102 -17.51 1.93 -10.44
C GLN A 102 -16.17 1.65 -9.75
N GLN A 103 -15.92 0.43 -9.29
CA GLN A 103 -14.64 0.08 -8.70
C GLN A 103 -13.55 -0.14 -9.73
N ILE A 104 -13.91 -0.15 -11.00
CA ILE A 104 -13.01 -0.26 -12.14
C ILE A 104 -13.14 1.02 -12.98
N GLY A 105 -12.03 1.69 -13.24
CA GLY A 105 -12.00 2.89 -14.06
C GLY A 105 -10.58 3.25 -14.47
N ARG A 106 -10.38 4.48 -14.94
CA ARG A 106 -9.03 4.96 -15.25
C ARG A 106 -8.24 5.20 -13.96
N LEU A 107 -6.93 5.07 -14.03
CA LEU A 107 -6.04 5.45 -12.94
C LEU A 107 -6.20 6.97 -12.66
N PRO A 108 -6.51 7.40 -11.43
CA PRO A 108 -6.69 8.81 -11.10
C PRO A 108 -5.34 9.52 -10.93
N TRP A 109 -4.58 9.62 -12.01
CA TRP A 109 -3.18 10.07 -12.00
C TRP A 109 -2.96 11.48 -11.44
N LYS A 110 -3.89 12.41 -11.62
CA LYS A 110 -3.80 13.74 -10.99
C LYS A 110 -3.95 13.66 -9.48
N THR A 111 -4.94 12.91 -9.00
CA THR A 111 -5.14 12.68 -7.56
C THR A 111 -3.92 12.02 -6.92
N LEU A 112 -3.21 11.19 -7.69
CA LEU A 112 -1.96 10.54 -7.27
C LEU A 112 -0.71 11.43 -7.43
N GLY A 113 -0.83 12.67 -7.92
CA GLY A 113 0.31 13.56 -8.15
C GLY A 113 1.27 13.07 -9.25
N LEU A 114 0.76 12.29 -10.19
CA LEU A 114 1.52 11.73 -11.31
C LEU A 114 1.30 12.54 -12.60
N ALA A 115 2.16 12.30 -13.60
CA ALA A 115 1.84 12.62 -14.98
C ALA A 115 0.79 11.64 -15.55
N ASP A 116 0.22 11.94 -16.72
CA ASP A 116 -0.69 11.05 -17.45
C ASP A 116 0.04 9.80 -17.94
N LEU A 117 0.19 8.81 -17.05
CA LEU A 117 0.94 7.59 -17.29
C LEU A 117 0.27 6.75 -18.39
N ARG A 118 1.09 6.33 -19.35
CA ARG A 118 0.66 5.52 -20.49
C ARG A 118 1.50 4.29 -20.64
N ASP A 119 0.87 3.22 -21.12
CA ASP A 119 1.58 2.01 -21.52
C ASP A 119 2.34 2.21 -22.84
N ALA A 120 2.99 1.15 -23.32
CA ALA A 120 3.75 1.21 -24.56
C ALA A 120 2.90 1.39 -25.83
N ALA A 121 1.60 1.10 -25.79
CA ALA A 121 0.66 1.38 -26.86
C ALA A 121 0.13 2.83 -26.82
N GLY A 122 0.50 3.60 -25.79
CA GLY A 122 0.06 4.98 -25.59
C GLY A 122 -1.28 5.08 -24.86
N GLU A 123 -1.76 4.01 -24.24
CA GLU A 123 -3.04 3.98 -23.56
C GLU A 123 -2.91 4.35 -22.09
N ARG A 124 -3.94 5.02 -21.55
CA ARG A 124 -4.03 5.30 -20.12
C ARG A 124 -4.23 4.01 -19.34
N LEU A 125 -3.56 3.94 -18.19
CA LEU A 125 -3.73 2.83 -17.27
C LEU A 125 -5.15 2.77 -16.69
N TRP A 126 -5.64 1.56 -16.47
CA TRP A 126 -6.85 1.28 -15.73
C TRP A 126 -6.54 0.86 -14.30
N TYR A 127 -7.53 0.93 -13.43
CA TYR A 127 -7.38 0.74 -12.02
C TYR A 127 -8.64 0.09 -11.44
N ALA A 128 -8.45 -0.94 -10.61
CA ALA A 128 -9.50 -1.56 -9.82
C ALA A 128 -9.17 -1.49 -8.33
N VAL A 129 -10.18 -1.21 -7.50
CA VAL A 129 -10.05 -1.11 -6.03
C VAL A 129 -11.03 -2.03 -5.33
N SER A 130 -10.58 -2.71 -4.26
CA SER A 130 -11.50 -3.46 -3.40
C SER A 130 -12.44 -2.52 -2.66
N SER A 131 -13.72 -2.89 -2.52
CA SER A 131 -14.75 -2.05 -1.90
C SER A 131 -14.37 -1.56 -0.51
N ASN A 132 -13.73 -2.42 0.27
CA ASN A 132 -13.32 -2.18 1.66
C ASN A 132 -11.96 -1.47 1.79
N PHE A 133 -11.27 -1.17 0.69
CA PHE A 133 -10.08 -0.31 0.67
C PHE A 133 -10.38 1.10 0.16
N ARG A 134 -11.61 1.40 -0.27
CA ARG A 134 -11.98 2.73 -0.74
C ARG A 134 -11.82 3.76 0.37
N ASP A 135 -11.39 4.96 -0.01
CA ASP A 135 -11.26 6.14 0.85
C ASP A 135 -12.64 6.76 1.15
N VAL A 136 -13.39 6.07 2.02
CA VAL A 136 -14.71 6.48 2.52
C VAL A 136 -14.82 6.17 4.01
N ASP A 137 -15.42 7.07 4.78
CA ASP A 137 -15.47 7.02 6.25
C ASP A 137 -16.13 5.75 6.82
N THR A 138 -16.97 5.08 6.03
CA THR A 138 -17.63 3.83 6.44
C THR A 138 -16.70 2.62 6.42
N ASN A 139 -15.54 2.72 5.76
CA ASN A 139 -14.58 1.62 5.67
C ASN A 139 -13.61 1.67 6.86
N ILE A 140 -13.60 0.60 7.64
CA ILE A 140 -12.60 0.40 8.70
C ILE A 140 -11.35 -0.24 8.07
N ILE A 141 -10.28 0.55 7.94
CA ILE A 141 -9.05 0.12 7.24
C ILE A 141 -7.87 0.11 8.20
N ASN A 142 -7.30 -1.08 8.43
CA ASN A 142 -6.09 -1.26 9.22
C ASN A 142 -5.30 -2.46 8.69
N SER A 143 -4.18 -2.80 9.34
CA SER A 143 -3.31 -3.87 8.86
C SER A 143 -3.94 -5.25 8.78
N ASN A 144 -5.11 -5.48 9.38
CA ASN A 144 -5.86 -6.74 9.26
C ASN A 144 -6.87 -6.73 8.10
N THR A 145 -7.02 -5.63 7.36
CA THR A 145 -7.96 -5.54 6.23
C THR A 145 -7.46 -6.38 5.05
N LEU A 146 -8.23 -7.41 4.70
CA LEU A 146 -8.03 -8.24 3.51
C LEU A 146 -8.70 -7.60 2.29
N GLY A 147 -8.10 -7.70 1.10
CA GLY A 147 -8.76 -7.26 -0.13
C GLY A 147 -9.90 -8.19 -0.55
N GLN A 148 -10.69 -7.75 -1.53
CA GLN A 148 -11.82 -8.50 -2.07
C GLN A 148 -11.59 -8.95 -3.52
N ILE A 149 -10.54 -8.44 -4.17
CA ILE A 149 -10.19 -8.81 -5.54
C ILE A 149 -9.45 -10.16 -5.54
N SER A 150 -9.74 -10.98 -6.55
CA SER A 150 -8.99 -12.21 -6.83
C SER A 150 -8.46 -12.22 -8.27
N VAL A 151 -7.26 -12.77 -8.46
CA VAL A 151 -6.62 -12.93 -9.76
C VAL A 151 -6.35 -14.41 -10.00
N THR A 152 -6.71 -14.91 -11.18
CA THR A 152 -6.47 -16.29 -11.61
C THR A 152 -5.64 -16.33 -12.90
N GLY A 153 -5.20 -17.53 -13.29
CA GLY A 153 -4.38 -17.74 -14.49
C GLY A 153 -2.90 -17.83 -14.19
N THR A 154 -2.05 -17.18 -14.99
CA THR A 154 -0.58 -17.26 -14.87
C THR A 154 -0.07 -16.68 -13.55
N ILE A 155 -0.70 -15.60 -13.08
CA ILE A 155 -0.57 -15.04 -11.74
C ILE A 155 -1.82 -15.48 -10.96
N SER A 156 -1.62 -16.03 -9.78
CA SER A 156 -2.70 -16.38 -8.86
C SER A 156 -2.51 -15.62 -7.56
N ALA A 157 -3.49 -14.77 -7.22
CA ALA A 157 -3.48 -13.95 -6.01
C ALA A 157 -4.90 -13.83 -5.46
N SER A 158 -5.05 -13.86 -4.15
CA SER A 158 -6.32 -13.65 -3.44
C SER A 158 -6.17 -12.52 -2.44
N ASN A 159 -7.30 -11.96 -2.01
CA ASN A 159 -7.34 -10.84 -1.06
C ASN A 159 -6.56 -9.61 -1.52
N VAL A 160 -6.57 -9.34 -2.83
CA VAL A 160 -5.86 -8.23 -3.46
C VAL A 160 -6.55 -6.92 -3.12
N ALA A 161 -5.80 -5.91 -2.68
CA ALA A 161 -6.37 -4.60 -2.33
C ALA A 161 -6.75 -3.80 -3.57
N ALA A 162 -5.87 -3.82 -4.59
CA ALA A 162 -6.09 -3.15 -5.86
C ALA A 162 -5.29 -3.77 -7.01
N ILE A 163 -5.67 -3.44 -8.24
CA ILE A 163 -4.94 -3.80 -9.46
C ILE A 163 -4.79 -2.56 -10.34
N VAL A 164 -3.62 -2.39 -10.95
CA VAL A 164 -3.42 -1.46 -12.07
C VAL A 164 -3.27 -2.27 -13.34
N PHE A 165 -3.96 -1.88 -14.41
CA PHE A 165 -3.92 -2.54 -15.71
C PHE A 165 -3.33 -1.63 -16.79
N ALA A 166 -2.58 -2.22 -17.69
CA ALA A 166 -2.21 -1.64 -18.97
C ALA A 166 -2.97 -2.41 -20.07
N PRO A 167 -3.87 -1.74 -20.81
CA PRO A 167 -4.76 -2.38 -21.78
C PRO A 167 -4.09 -2.74 -23.11
N GLY A 168 -2.82 -2.37 -23.31
CA GLY A 168 -2.08 -2.72 -24.50
C GLY A 168 -2.65 -2.11 -25.79
N ALA A 169 -2.20 -2.66 -26.92
CA ALA A 169 -2.66 -2.23 -28.24
C ALA A 169 -4.13 -2.62 -28.46
N GLN A 170 -4.87 -1.81 -29.22
CA GLN A 170 -6.26 -2.10 -29.56
C GLN A 170 -6.38 -3.47 -30.25
N LEU A 171 -7.23 -4.33 -29.73
CA LEU A 171 -7.62 -5.58 -30.37
C LEU A 171 -8.83 -5.35 -31.30
N ASP A 172 -9.03 -6.23 -32.29
CA ASP A 172 -10.08 -6.05 -33.32
C ASP A 172 -11.50 -5.94 -32.74
N SER A 173 -11.74 -6.55 -31.57
CA SER A 173 -13.03 -6.54 -30.87
C SER A 173 -13.29 -5.29 -30.02
N GLN A 174 -12.32 -4.37 -29.92
CA GLN A 174 -12.36 -3.25 -28.99
C GLN A 174 -12.63 -1.91 -29.70
N PRO A 175 -13.84 -1.32 -29.57
CA PRO A 175 -14.08 0.02 -30.10
C PRO A 175 -13.52 1.08 -29.15
N ARG A 176 -12.39 1.71 -29.52
CA ARG A 176 -11.71 2.79 -28.75
C ARG A 176 -11.96 4.19 -29.32
N ASP A 177 -13.21 4.53 -29.57
CA ASP A 177 -13.60 5.87 -30.02
C ASP A 177 -13.97 6.81 -28.85
N SER A 178 -14.40 8.03 -29.18
CA SER A 178 -14.75 9.03 -28.17
C SER A 178 -15.96 8.68 -27.31
N ALA A 179 -16.89 7.87 -27.82
CA ALA A 179 -18.06 7.43 -27.06
C ALA A 179 -17.69 6.33 -26.05
N HIS A 180 -16.58 5.63 -26.26
CA HIS A 180 -16.18 4.47 -25.48
C HIS A 180 -14.94 4.70 -24.59
N GLN A 181 -14.44 5.93 -24.46
CA GLN A 181 -13.16 6.21 -23.77
C GLN A 181 -13.09 5.69 -22.31
N ASN A 182 -14.23 5.50 -21.64
CA ASN A 182 -14.32 4.96 -20.28
C ASN A 182 -15.15 3.67 -20.20
N THR A 183 -15.37 3.00 -21.33
CA THR A 183 -16.05 1.70 -21.39
C THR A 183 -15.02 0.59 -21.13
N ILE A 184 -15.17 -0.15 -20.04
CA ILE A 184 -14.20 -1.17 -19.61
C ILE A 184 -13.93 -2.19 -20.73
N SER A 185 -14.98 -2.75 -21.34
CA SER A 185 -14.87 -3.79 -22.38
C SER A 185 -14.23 -3.30 -23.69
N SER A 186 -14.11 -1.98 -23.88
CA SER A 186 -13.37 -1.39 -25.02
C SER A 186 -11.86 -1.38 -24.82
N PHE A 187 -11.37 -1.73 -23.63
CA PHE A 187 -9.94 -1.67 -23.31
C PHE A 187 -9.41 -2.89 -22.57
N LEU A 188 -10.20 -3.50 -21.69
CA LEU A 188 -9.78 -4.64 -20.88
C LEU A 188 -10.50 -5.92 -21.32
N GLU A 189 -9.75 -7.01 -21.43
CA GLU A 189 -10.21 -8.35 -21.74
C GLU A 189 -10.63 -9.14 -20.50
N GLN A 190 -11.85 -9.66 -20.52
CA GLN A 190 -12.40 -10.54 -19.46
C GLN A 190 -12.32 -10.02 -18.01
N PRO A 191 -12.66 -8.76 -17.70
CA PRO A 191 -12.97 -8.46 -16.31
C PRO A 191 -14.29 -9.19 -15.98
N TYR A 192 -14.26 -10.17 -15.09
CA TYR A 192 -15.48 -10.73 -14.54
C TYR A 192 -15.96 -9.79 -13.43
N ILE A 193 -16.52 -8.66 -13.88
CA ILE A 193 -16.79 -7.47 -13.08
C ILE A 193 -17.68 -7.82 -11.88
N GLU A 194 -18.72 -8.64 -12.08
CA GLU A 194 -19.69 -9.02 -11.03
C GLU A 194 -19.08 -9.64 -9.76
N LYS A 195 -17.84 -10.15 -9.80
CA LYS A 195 -17.16 -10.70 -8.61
C LYS A 195 -15.77 -10.14 -8.34
N LEU A 196 -15.33 -9.09 -9.03
CA LEU A 196 -13.95 -8.59 -8.94
C LEU A 196 -12.91 -9.71 -9.14
N VAL A 197 -13.20 -10.64 -10.05
CA VAL A 197 -12.27 -11.71 -10.43
C VAL A 197 -11.65 -11.34 -11.76
N PHE A 198 -10.32 -11.27 -11.78
CA PHE A 198 -9.55 -10.93 -12.97
C PHE A 198 -8.70 -12.12 -13.41
N THR A 199 -8.43 -12.19 -14.71
CA THR A 199 -7.59 -13.22 -15.30
C THR A 199 -6.27 -12.60 -15.74
N SER A 200 -5.17 -13.29 -15.47
CA SER A 200 -3.86 -12.99 -16.04
C SER A 200 -3.45 -14.13 -16.97
N GLN A 201 -3.00 -13.79 -18.17
CA GLN A 201 -2.53 -14.77 -19.14
C GLN A 201 -1.44 -14.18 -20.04
N ALA A 202 -0.78 -15.03 -20.82
CA ALA A 202 0.17 -14.59 -21.83
C ALA A 202 -0.54 -13.80 -22.93
N ALA A 203 0.15 -12.82 -23.50
CA ALA A 203 -0.39 -12.03 -24.60
C ALA A 203 -0.56 -12.88 -25.86
N GLY A 204 -1.62 -12.60 -26.62
CA GLY A 204 -1.97 -13.22 -27.89
C GLY A 204 -2.99 -12.37 -28.64
N ASP A 205 -3.57 -12.92 -29.71
CA ASP A 205 -4.42 -12.16 -30.64
C ASP A 205 -5.74 -11.66 -30.02
N SER A 206 -6.15 -12.24 -28.90
CA SER A 206 -7.42 -11.93 -28.20
C SER A 206 -7.25 -11.48 -26.76
N PHE A 207 -6.02 -11.30 -26.29
CA PHE A 207 -5.71 -10.83 -24.94
C PHE A 207 -4.32 -10.24 -24.90
N ASN A 208 -4.18 -9.00 -24.46
CA ASN A 208 -2.89 -8.36 -24.28
C ASN A 208 -2.82 -7.48 -23.03
N ASP A 209 -3.86 -7.50 -22.19
CA ASP A 209 -3.86 -6.89 -20.87
C ASP A 209 -2.68 -7.32 -20.00
N ARG A 210 -2.07 -6.34 -19.35
CA ARG A 210 -1.06 -6.55 -18.32
C ARG A 210 -1.59 -5.99 -17.01
N LEU A 211 -1.44 -6.76 -15.94
CA LEU A 211 -1.87 -6.35 -14.62
C LEU A 211 -0.72 -6.30 -13.62
N MET A 212 -0.83 -5.39 -12.66
CA MET A 212 0.05 -5.23 -11.52
C MET A 212 -0.79 -5.29 -10.24
N VAL A 213 -0.61 -6.35 -9.47
CA VAL A 213 -1.31 -6.60 -8.21
C VAL A 213 -0.72 -5.73 -7.09
N ILE A 214 -1.60 -5.17 -6.26
CA ILE A 214 -1.26 -4.48 -5.02
C ILE A 214 -1.87 -5.28 -3.87
N GLU A 215 -1.02 -5.97 -3.12
CA GLU A 215 -1.45 -6.74 -1.94
C GLU A 215 -1.56 -5.82 -0.72
N PRO A 216 -2.40 -6.16 0.28
CA PRO A 216 -2.40 -5.47 1.57
C PRO A 216 -1.01 -5.37 2.20
N ALA A 217 -0.14 -6.37 1.98
CA ALA A 217 1.25 -6.37 2.46
C ALA A 217 2.10 -5.25 1.86
N ASP A 218 1.87 -4.90 0.58
CA ASP A 218 2.57 -3.79 -0.07
C ASP A 218 2.19 -2.45 0.59
N ILE A 219 0.91 -2.27 0.88
CA ILE A 219 0.34 -1.05 1.47
C ILE A 219 0.79 -0.91 2.93
N PHE A 220 0.55 -1.94 3.75
CA PHE A 220 0.76 -1.86 5.19
C PHE A 220 2.24 -1.91 5.60
N ALA A 221 3.14 -2.32 4.71
CA ALA A 221 4.59 -2.18 4.92
C ALA A 221 5.05 -0.73 5.12
N ILE A 222 4.31 0.24 4.59
CA ILE A 222 4.60 1.68 4.74
C ILE A 222 3.64 2.31 5.75
N VAL A 223 2.35 2.01 5.65
CA VAL A 223 1.31 2.62 6.49
C VAL A 223 1.56 2.33 7.98
N GLN A 224 1.95 1.10 8.35
CA GLN A 224 2.25 0.78 9.76
C GLN A 224 3.38 1.64 10.33
N ARG A 225 4.38 2.02 9.51
CA ARG A 225 5.47 2.90 9.97
C ARG A 225 4.97 4.33 10.21
N ARG A 226 4.10 4.84 9.34
CA ARG A 226 3.42 6.14 9.52
C ARG A 226 2.57 6.13 10.80
N VAL A 227 1.73 5.12 10.99
CA VAL A 227 0.90 4.97 12.19
C VAL A 227 1.76 4.85 13.45
N ALA A 228 2.80 4.03 13.44
CA ALA A 228 3.72 3.88 14.57
C ALA A 228 4.39 5.20 14.95
N LYS A 229 4.76 6.02 13.97
CA LYS A 229 5.35 7.35 14.21
C LYS A 229 4.35 8.30 14.88
N GLU A 230 3.09 8.27 14.49
CA GLU A 230 2.06 9.10 15.14
C GLU A 230 1.77 8.64 16.57
N VAL A 231 1.71 7.33 16.81
CA VAL A 231 1.62 6.77 18.17
C VAL A 231 2.84 7.18 19.00
N GLN A 232 4.05 7.08 18.43
CA GLN A 232 5.28 7.54 19.08
C GLN A 232 5.20 9.00 19.50
N ASP A 233 4.77 9.86 18.57
CA ASP A 233 4.67 11.30 18.81
C ASP A 233 3.64 11.61 19.89
N ALA A 234 2.48 10.94 19.89
CA ALA A 234 1.46 11.08 20.92
C ALA A 234 1.97 10.64 22.31
N LEU A 235 2.65 9.49 22.39
CA LEU A 235 3.24 9.00 23.64
C LEU A 235 4.35 9.92 24.14
N ASN A 236 5.19 10.45 23.25
CA ASN A 236 6.24 11.41 23.61
C ASN A 236 5.67 12.76 24.03
N ALA A 237 4.60 13.23 23.38
CA ALA A 237 3.89 14.43 23.79
C ALA A 237 3.31 14.26 25.20
N TYR A 238 2.66 13.12 25.47
CA TYR A 238 2.19 12.78 26.81
C TYR A 238 3.34 12.74 27.82
N PHE A 239 4.45 12.08 27.52
CA PHE A 239 5.60 11.97 28.41
C PHE A 239 6.15 13.34 28.82
N ASN A 240 6.27 14.25 27.84
CA ASN A 240 6.85 15.58 28.03
C ASN A 240 5.82 16.64 28.47
N GLN A 241 4.55 16.26 28.59
CA GLN A 241 3.49 17.21 28.92
C GLN A 241 3.72 17.81 30.31
N SER A 242 3.61 19.14 30.39
CA SER A 242 3.65 19.88 31.64
C SER A 242 2.24 20.15 32.14
N TYR A 243 2.04 20.01 33.45
CA TYR A 243 0.79 20.36 34.15
C TYR A 243 1.12 21.11 35.44
N THR A 244 0.12 21.80 35.98
CA THR A 244 0.31 22.66 37.15
C THR A 244 -0.43 22.09 38.35
N VAL A 245 0.27 21.97 39.48
CA VAL A 245 -0.29 21.54 40.76
C VAL A 245 -0.30 22.72 41.72
N SER A 246 -1.48 23.08 42.21
CA SER A 246 -1.62 24.08 43.27
C SER A 246 -1.88 23.38 44.60
N THR A 247 -0.98 23.54 45.56
CA THR A 247 -1.17 23.09 46.94
C THR A 247 -1.46 24.29 47.82
N THR A 248 -2.56 24.24 48.57
CA THR A 248 -2.93 25.29 49.52
C THR A 248 -2.67 24.79 50.93
N ALA A 249 -1.88 25.53 51.71
CA ALA A 249 -1.60 25.25 53.10
C ALA A 249 -1.93 26.47 53.96
N THR A 250 -2.60 26.26 55.09
CA THR A 250 -2.87 27.32 56.07
C THR A 250 -2.04 27.05 57.31
N VAL A 251 -1.17 27.99 57.68
CA VAL A 251 -0.35 27.95 58.89
C VAL A 251 -0.61 29.24 59.67
N ASP A 252 -0.95 29.11 60.95
CA ASP A 252 -1.27 30.25 61.85
C ASP A 252 -2.34 31.22 61.29
N GLY A 253 -3.33 30.69 60.58
CA GLY A 253 -4.42 31.48 59.98
C GLY A 253 -4.06 32.16 58.64
N VAL A 254 -2.85 32.00 58.15
CA VAL A 254 -2.41 32.50 56.83
C VAL A 254 -2.46 31.38 55.80
N THR A 255 -3.30 31.54 54.80
CA THR A 255 -3.44 30.60 53.68
C THR A 255 -2.46 30.96 52.57
N THR A 256 -1.55 30.05 52.25
CA THR A 256 -0.58 30.17 51.15
C THR A 256 -0.92 29.12 50.09
N THR A 257 -1.01 29.55 48.84
CA THR A 257 -1.12 28.64 47.69
C THR A 257 0.21 28.61 46.96
N THR A 258 0.82 27.44 46.89
CA THR A 258 2.02 27.18 46.11
C THR A 258 1.63 26.50 44.81
N THR A 259 1.99 27.10 43.70
CA THR A 259 1.75 26.56 42.38
C THR A 259 3.06 26.04 41.80
N THR A 260 3.12 24.73 41.52
CA THR A 260 4.31 24.06 40.97
C THR A 260 3.97 23.46 39.62
N THR A 261 4.77 23.78 38.60
CA THR A 261 4.72 23.09 37.31
C THR A 261 5.46 21.76 37.42
N LYS A 262 4.82 20.68 36.97
CA LYS A 262 5.38 19.34 36.89
C LYS A 262 5.26 18.83 35.46
N THR A 263 6.08 17.86 35.11
CA THR A 263 5.96 17.08 33.87
C THR A 263 5.41 15.70 34.19
N ASN A 264 4.78 15.04 33.21
CA ASN A 264 4.35 13.65 33.38
C ASN A 264 5.55 12.74 33.66
N SER A 265 6.60 12.84 32.83
CA SER A 265 7.85 12.05 32.98
C SER A 265 7.63 10.53 33.10
N ARG A 266 6.49 10.07 32.60
CA ARG A 266 6.01 8.70 32.54
C ARG A 266 5.23 8.49 31.23
N TYR A 267 5.14 7.25 30.80
CA TYR A 267 4.18 6.82 29.79
C TYR A 267 2.92 6.30 30.49
N PRO A 268 1.76 6.26 29.82
CA PRO A 268 0.54 5.78 30.46
C PRO A 268 0.57 4.26 30.63
N PHE A 269 -0.17 3.75 31.62
CA PHE A 269 -0.49 2.33 31.65
C PHE A 269 -1.32 1.93 30.43
N ALA A 270 -1.26 0.66 30.05
CA ALA A 270 -2.05 0.13 28.95
C ALA A 270 -3.54 0.10 29.29
N ALA A 271 -4.38 0.11 28.25
CA ALA A 271 -5.79 -0.25 28.36
C ALA A 271 -5.97 -1.77 28.24
N SER A 272 -7.02 -2.31 28.87
CA SER A 272 -7.36 -3.73 28.74
C SER A 272 -7.77 -4.07 27.31
N VAL A 273 -7.27 -5.19 26.78
CA VAL A 273 -7.73 -5.78 25.50
C VAL A 273 -9.21 -6.18 25.53
N SER A 274 -9.79 -6.34 26.73
CA SER A 274 -11.22 -6.63 26.91
C SER A 274 -12.10 -5.38 26.93
N ASN A 275 -11.54 -4.17 26.93
CA ASN A 275 -12.33 -2.94 26.89
C ASN A 275 -12.85 -2.73 25.46
N SER A 276 -14.16 -2.95 25.25
CA SER A 276 -14.80 -2.79 23.96
C SER A 276 -14.72 -1.36 23.39
N ASN A 277 -14.51 -0.35 24.25
CA ASN A 277 -14.31 1.03 23.81
C ASN A 277 -12.94 1.28 23.16
N CYS A 278 -12.01 0.34 23.29
CA CYS A 278 -10.69 0.38 22.64
C CYS A 278 -10.64 -0.44 21.33
N LEU A 279 -11.76 -1.02 20.92
CA LEU A 279 -11.90 -1.85 19.73
C LEU A 279 -12.67 -1.09 18.66
N ALA A 280 -12.56 -1.54 17.40
CA ALA A 280 -13.21 -0.84 16.28
C ALA A 280 -14.69 -0.54 16.53
N GLY A 281 -15.08 0.72 16.32
CA GLY A 281 -16.42 1.23 16.63
C GLY A 281 -16.62 1.64 18.10
N GLY A 282 -15.55 1.64 18.89
CA GLY A 282 -15.51 2.10 20.27
C GLY A 282 -15.46 3.63 20.41
N ASN A 283 -15.03 4.08 21.59
CA ASN A 283 -14.87 5.49 21.90
C ASN A 283 -13.59 5.67 22.72
N SER A 284 -12.64 6.43 22.18
CA SER A 284 -11.34 6.68 22.81
C SER A 284 -11.46 7.34 24.19
N ASP A 285 -12.53 8.09 24.46
CA ASP A 285 -12.82 8.71 25.76
C ASP A 285 -13.11 7.66 26.86
N ALA A 286 -13.64 6.49 26.47
CA ALA A 286 -13.94 5.37 27.37
C ALA A 286 -12.89 4.24 27.27
N CYS A 287 -11.93 4.37 26.36
CA CYS A 287 -10.76 3.52 26.28
C CYS A 287 -9.73 3.91 27.35
N VAL A 288 -10.06 3.62 28.61
CA VAL A 288 -9.27 4.02 29.77
C VAL A 288 -8.05 3.13 30.01
N SER A 289 -6.95 3.74 30.48
CA SER A 289 -5.82 3.01 31.05
C SER A 289 -6.23 2.24 32.31
N VAL A 290 -5.55 1.13 32.58
CA VAL A 290 -5.76 0.30 33.78
C VAL A 290 -4.52 0.38 34.66
N GLN A 291 -4.69 0.74 35.93
CA GLN A 291 -3.58 0.84 36.87
C GLN A 291 -2.76 -0.47 36.90
N ASP A 292 -1.43 -0.33 36.90
CA ASP A 292 -0.43 -1.41 36.91
C ASP A 292 -0.46 -2.34 35.68
N LEU A 293 -1.33 -2.09 34.70
CA LEU A 293 -1.34 -2.83 33.45
C LEU A 293 -0.24 -2.30 32.53
N THR A 294 0.85 -3.06 32.41
CA THR A 294 2.04 -2.67 31.64
C THR A 294 2.06 -3.22 30.23
N THR A 295 1.09 -4.04 29.84
CA THR A 295 0.94 -4.56 28.47
C THR A 295 -0.54 -4.71 28.13
N GLY A 296 -0.93 -4.22 26.95
CA GLY A 296 -2.31 -4.23 26.49
C GLY A 296 -2.47 -3.39 25.22
N LEU A 297 -3.57 -2.66 25.13
CA LEU A 297 -3.81 -1.68 24.06
C LEU A 297 -3.30 -0.31 24.47
N ILE A 298 -3.01 0.54 23.49
CA ILE A 298 -2.74 1.96 23.74
C ILE A 298 -4.04 2.57 24.31
N PRO A 299 -4.03 3.18 25.51
CA PRO A 299 -5.24 3.80 26.04
C PRO A 299 -5.63 5.02 25.19
N GLY A 300 -6.93 5.22 25.00
CA GLY A 300 -7.45 6.49 24.46
C GLY A 300 -7.42 7.56 25.54
N THR A 301 -7.76 7.20 26.78
CA THR A 301 -7.72 8.09 27.95
C THR A 301 -6.63 7.62 28.93
N PRO A 302 -5.44 8.25 28.92
CA PRO A 302 -4.27 7.77 29.66
C PRO A 302 -4.37 7.95 31.18
N ASP A 303 -5.17 8.90 31.68
CA ASP A 303 -5.23 9.29 33.10
C ASP A 303 -6.62 9.08 33.71
N ALA A 304 -7.19 7.88 33.56
CA ALA A 304 -8.51 7.57 34.13
C ALA A 304 -8.51 7.36 35.65
N VAL A 305 -7.35 7.35 36.30
CA VAL A 305 -7.17 7.05 37.73
C VAL A 305 -6.83 8.34 38.50
N ASN A 306 -7.56 8.58 39.58
CA ASN A 306 -7.60 9.82 40.38
C ASN A 306 -6.31 10.21 41.15
N ASP A 307 -5.12 9.82 40.71
CA ASP A 307 -3.90 9.96 41.51
C ASP A 307 -3.12 11.27 41.33
N PHE A 308 -3.57 12.20 40.48
CA PHE A 308 -2.95 13.52 40.32
C PHE A 308 -4.01 14.58 40.01
N PRO A 309 -3.84 15.88 40.37
CA PRO A 309 -4.85 16.91 40.13
C PRO A 309 -5.35 16.83 38.70
N PRO A 310 -6.68 16.99 38.52
CA PRO A 310 -7.37 16.64 37.30
C PRO A 310 -6.65 17.31 36.14
N TYR A 311 -6.17 16.45 35.25
CA TYR A 311 -5.99 16.76 33.85
C TYR A 311 -7.12 17.71 33.44
N SER A 312 -6.84 19.02 33.35
CA SER A 312 -7.86 20.03 33.08
C SER A 312 -8.21 20.11 31.59
N GLY A 313 -7.94 19.03 30.84
CA GLY A 313 -8.24 18.90 29.44
C GLY A 313 -8.37 17.43 29.11
N THR A 314 -9.39 17.07 28.35
CA THR A 314 -9.60 15.77 27.71
C THR A 314 -8.50 15.49 26.68
N ALA A 315 -7.23 15.38 27.09
CA ALA A 315 -6.15 15.02 26.19
C ALA A 315 -6.19 13.49 26.00
N THR A 316 -7.05 13.07 25.09
CA THR A 316 -7.05 11.72 24.58
C THR A 316 -5.79 11.49 23.72
N LEU A 317 -5.26 10.27 23.77
CA LEU A 317 -4.14 9.88 22.92
C LEU A 317 -4.65 9.57 21.52
N LEU A 318 -4.12 10.32 20.55
CA LEU A 318 -4.37 10.19 19.10
C LEU A 318 -5.74 10.74 18.62
N GLY A 319 -6.38 11.61 19.42
CA GLY A 319 -7.67 12.22 19.11
C GLY A 319 -8.79 11.72 20.03
N ALA A 320 -9.92 12.41 20.04
CA ALA A 320 -11.02 12.21 21.01
C ALA A 320 -12.32 11.73 20.34
N GLY A 321 -13.14 11.01 21.09
CA GLY A 321 -14.42 10.48 20.65
C GLY A 321 -14.33 9.30 19.68
N SER A 322 -15.46 8.89 19.12
CA SER A 322 -15.53 7.76 18.18
C SER A 322 -15.14 8.12 16.73
N ALA A 323 -14.92 9.41 16.45
CA ALA A 323 -14.61 9.92 15.12
C ALA A 323 -13.10 10.19 14.93
N ASP A 324 -12.28 9.98 15.95
CA ASP A 324 -10.83 10.07 15.77
C ASP A 324 -10.36 8.98 14.82
N TRP A 325 -9.40 9.33 13.95
CA TRP A 325 -8.99 8.45 12.87
C TRP A 325 -8.38 7.13 13.38
N PHE A 326 -7.73 7.14 14.54
CA PHE A 326 -7.04 5.96 15.06
C PHE A 326 -8.05 4.92 15.58
N GLU A 327 -9.11 5.39 16.24
CA GLU A 327 -10.23 4.58 16.72
C GLU A 327 -11.17 4.17 15.58
N ALA A 328 -11.58 5.11 14.71
CA ALA A 328 -12.52 4.88 13.63
C ALA A 328 -12.00 3.83 12.61
N ASN A 329 -10.70 3.85 12.34
CA ASN A 329 -10.06 2.85 11.47
C ASN A 329 -9.70 1.54 12.19
N GLY A 330 -9.94 1.46 13.50
CA GLY A 330 -9.61 0.28 14.30
C GLY A 330 -8.10 0.02 14.34
N TRP A 331 -7.27 1.07 14.38
CA TRP A 331 -5.82 0.90 14.55
C TRP A 331 -5.47 0.49 15.98
N ARG A 332 -6.22 0.95 16.98
CA ARG A 332 -5.94 0.67 18.40
C ARG A 332 -5.89 -0.83 18.73
N GLN A 333 -6.84 -1.60 18.19
CA GLN A 333 -6.93 -3.05 18.39
C GLN A 333 -5.84 -3.87 17.68
N VAL A 334 -5.11 -3.28 16.71
CA VAL A 334 -4.03 -3.97 15.96
C VAL A 334 -2.63 -3.53 16.40
N VAL A 335 -2.53 -2.67 17.41
CA VAL A 335 -1.28 -2.22 18.00
C VAL A 335 -1.23 -2.61 19.47
N SER A 336 -0.44 -3.62 19.78
CA SER A 336 -0.09 -3.98 21.15
C SER A 336 0.94 -2.99 21.69
N TYR A 337 0.73 -2.56 22.93
CA TYR A 337 1.55 -1.60 23.65
C TYR A 337 2.07 -2.22 24.94
N SER A 338 3.37 -2.10 25.16
CA SER A 338 4.02 -2.46 26.42
C SER A 338 4.83 -1.28 26.94
N VAL A 339 4.83 -1.10 28.26
CA VAL A 339 5.57 -0.05 28.97
C VAL A 339 6.31 -0.66 30.14
N SER A 340 7.54 -0.20 30.36
CA SER A 340 8.31 -0.61 31.53
C SER A 340 7.62 -0.16 32.83
N PRO A 341 7.49 -1.00 33.86
CA PRO A 341 6.82 -0.64 35.12
C PRO A 341 7.38 0.66 35.75
N GLU A 342 8.70 0.82 35.75
CA GLU A 342 9.39 2.01 36.25
C GLU A 342 9.11 3.27 35.42
N CYS A 343 8.58 3.10 34.21
CA CYS A 343 8.24 4.17 33.28
C CYS A 343 6.74 4.48 33.20
N ALA A 344 5.89 3.68 33.87
CA ALA A 344 4.45 3.91 33.96
C ALA A 344 3.99 4.41 35.33
N THR A 345 4.81 4.20 36.37
CA THR A 345 4.48 4.54 37.76
C THR A 345 4.78 6.00 38.10
N ASN A 346 4.11 6.51 39.15
CA ASN A 346 4.30 7.86 39.71
C ASN A 346 5.56 7.98 40.58
N SER A 347 6.66 7.34 40.16
CA SER A 347 7.92 7.40 40.91
C SER A 347 8.46 8.84 40.91
N PRO A 348 9.03 9.34 42.02
CA PRO A 348 9.54 10.72 42.09
C PRO A 348 10.71 10.99 41.13
N ALA A 349 11.34 9.94 40.58
CA ALA A 349 12.36 10.06 39.56
C ALA A 349 11.75 9.89 38.15
N PRO A 350 12.15 10.71 37.17
CA PRO A 350 11.71 10.54 35.79
C PRO A 350 12.12 9.16 35.26
N CYS A 351 11.31 8.57 34.39
CA CYS A 351 11.65 7.37 33.64
C CYS A 351 12.98 7.56 32.87
N ALA A 352 14.09 7.19 33.52
CA ALA A 352 15.44 7.40 33.02
C ALA A 352 15.85 6.27 32.06
N SER A 353 15.59 5.02 32.44
CA SER A 353 15.82 3.81 31.65
C SER A 353 14.60 2.90 31.74
N GLY A 354 14.34 2.13 30.68
CA GLY A 354 13.38 1.05 30.72
C GLY A 354 14.02 -0.31 30.98
N SER A 355 13.19 -1.32 31.08
CA SER A 355 13.48 -2.72 31.37
C SER A 355 13.01 -3.68 30.27
N ILE A 356 12.29 -3.18 29.27
CA ILE A 356 11.80 -4.03 28.17
C ILE A 356 12.97 -4.39 27.24
N ASN A 357 13.12 -5.68 26.99
CA ASN A 357 14.02 -6.21 25.98
C ASN A 357 13.19 -6.82 24.84
N VAL A 358 13.40 -6.36 23.61
CA VAL A 358 12.69 -6.87 22.42
C VAL A 358 13.69 -7.40 21.42
N THR A 359 13.47 -8.64 20.98
CA THR A 359 14.20 -9.23 19.87
C THR A 359 13.33 -9.18 18.61
N VAL A 360 13.81 -8.50 17.58
CA VAL A 360 13.19 -8.47 16.26
C VAL A 360 14.16 -9.09 15.28
N ASN A 361 13.77 -10.22 14.68
CA ASN A 361 14.67 -11.05 13.86
C ASN A 361 15.95 -11.41 14.64
N THR A 362 17.10 -10.87 14.22
CA THR A 362 18.41 -11.11 14.85
C THR A 362 18.91 -9.93 15.67
N THR A 363 18.12 -8.85 15.81
CA THR A 363 18.50 -7.65 16.56
C THR A 363 17.77 -7.62 17.89
N THR A 364 18.53 -7.60 18.98
CA THR A 364 17.98 -7.42 20.32
C THR A 364 18.17 -5.97 20.75
N LEU A 365 17.09 -5.31 21.10
CA LEU A 365 17.09 -4.02 21.76
C LEU A 365 16.81 -4.22 23.24
N THR A 366 17.65 -3.63 24.07
CA THR A 366 17.54 -3.72 25.52
C THR A 366 17.13 -2.39 26.13
N ASN A 367 16.62 -2.43 27.35
CA ASN A 367 16.30 -1.26 28.18
C ASN A 367 15.29 -0.27 27.54
N GLN A 368 14.35 -0.77 26.76
CA GLN A 368 13.32 0.05 26.13
C GLN A 368 12.29 0.51 27.16
N LYS A 369 11.90 1.79 27.10
CA LYS A 369 10.93 2.43 28.00
C LYS A 369 9.49 2.01 27.69
N ALA A 370 9.18 1.91 26.40
CA ALA A 370 7.90 1.45 25.88
C ALA A 370 8.11 0.86 24.47
N THR A 371 7.22 -0.03 24.05
CA THR A 371 7.31 -0.72 22.76
C THR A 371 5.94 -0.88 22.13
N LEU A 372 5.90 -0.78 20.80
CA LEU A 372 4.71 -1.04 19.99
C LEU A 372 4.93 -2.28 19.14
N LEU A 373 3.90 -3.11 19.05
CA LEU A 373 3.90 -4.30 18.22
C LEU A 373 2.61 -4.35 17.41
N PHE A 374 2.75 -4.32 16.09
CA PHE A 374 1.61 -4.42 15.18
C PHE A 374 1.29 -5.89 14.93
N THR A 375 0.00 -6.24 14.95
CA THR A 375 -0.43 -7.54 14.44
C THR A 375 -0.10 -7.64 12.96
N GLY A 376 0.39 -8.80 12.53
CA GLY A 376 0.86 -9.02 11.17
C GLY A 376 -0.15 -8.73 10.07
N VAL A 377 0.37 -8.49 8.87
CA VAL A 377 -0.45 -8.39 7.66
C VAL A 377 -1.03 -9.77 7.32
N PRO A 378 -2.35 -9.91 7.12
CA PRO A 378 -2.96 -11.14 6.66
C PRO A 378 -2.36 -11.65 5.33
N GLY A 379 -2.19 -12.97 5.20
CA GLY A 379 -1.78 -13.62 3.95
C GLY A 379 -0.28 -13.87 3.77
N ARG A 380 0.57 -13.44 4.73
CA ARG A 380 2.00 -13.75 4.74
C ARG A 380 2.45 -14.14 6.15
N ASP A 381 2.65 -15.44 6.37
CA ASP A 381 3.06 -16.00 7.67
C ASP A 381 4.44 -15.50 8.13
N ASP A 382 5.28 -14.98 7.23
CA ASP A 382 6.59 -14.40 7.53
C ASP A 382 6.54 -12.96 8.05
N GLN A 383 5.38 -12.28 7.97
CA GLN A 383 5.22 -10.88 8.38
C GLN A 383 4.34 -10.71 9.63
N ARG A 384 4.14 -11.79 10.40
CA ARG A 384 3.25 -11.81 11.58
C ARG A 384 3.65 -10.82 12.69
N LEU A 385 4.89 -10.32 12.66
CA LEU A 385 5.44 -9.39 13.65
C LEU A 385 6.34 -8.35 12.96
N LYS A 386 5.76 -7.27 12.43
CA LYS A 386 6.53 -6.05 12.17
C LYS A 386 6.54 -5.21 13.45
N THR A 387 7.55 -5.44 14.28
CA THR A 387 7.84 -4.54 15.40
C THR A 387 8.33 -3.21 14.84
N THR A 388 7.49 -2.19 14.87
CA THR A 388 7.99 -0.82 14.67
C THR A 388 8.41 -0.30 16.04
N LEU A 389 9.72 -0.12 16.17
CA LEU A 389 10.38 0.17 17.43
C LEU A 389 10.21 1.64 17.78
N LEU A 390 9.71 1.90 18.98
CA LEU A 390 9.90 3.18 19.64
C LEU A 390 11.33 3.22 20.14
N THR A 391 12.28 3.67 19.32
CA THR A 391 13.55 4.14 19.88
C THR A 391 13.20 5.35 20.74
N GLY A 392 13.21 5.15 22.05
CA GLY A 392 13.26 6.26 22.99
C GLY A 392 14.43 7.16 22.61
N VAL A 393 14.21 8.46 22.73
CA VAL A 393 15.25 9.49 22.68
C VAL A 393 16.46 9.07 23.52
#